data_AF-A0A1S6QKH3-F1
#
_entry.id   AF-A0A1S6QKH3-F1
#
_cell.length_a   1.000
_cell.length_b   1.000
_cell.length_c   1.000
_cell.angle_alpha   90.00
_cell.angle_beta   90.00
_cell.angle_gamma   90.00
#
_symmetry.space_group_name_H-M   'P 1'
#
loop_
_entity.id
_entity.type
_entity.pdbx_description
1 polymer ?
#
loop_
_entity_poly.entity_id
_entity_poly.type
_entity_poly.pdbx_seq_one_letter_code
_entity_poly.pdbx_strand_id
1 'polypeptide(L)'
;MFIILSRTKQYLRKNGFYYKKEYMRPLMTPDNIYIFKFGRKQLDNRLIIRYSHKWTGRQRINEIDLRLHKQKHPRVFRTEAELLEYLQTHLMDHEARVHSETDQQGKEEVSNGASK
;
A
#
# COMPACT_ATOMS: atom_id res chain seq x y z
N MET A 1 6.89 -22.69 -1.15
CA MET A 1 7.18 -21.29 -1.52
C MET A 1 6.42 -20.39 -0.56
N PHE A 2 7.09 -19.64 0.33
CA PHE A 2 6.39 -18.72 1.24
C PHE A 2 5.96 -17.49 0.45
N ILE A 3 4.65 -17.26 0.34
CA ILE A 3 4.11 -16.12 -0.38
C ILE A 3 4.03 -14.96 0.63
N ILE A 4 4.96 -14.02 0.55
CA ILE A 4 4.92 -12.77 1.33
C ILE A 4 3.54 -12.11 1.17
N LEU A 5 2.92 -11.76 2.29
CA LEU A 5 1.62 -11.07 2.35
C LEU A 5 0.45 -11.83 1.70
N SER A 6 0.34 -13.14 1.92
CA SER A 6 -0.69 -13.96 1.27
C SER A 6 -2.12 -13.60 1.70
N ARG A 7 -2.35 -13.32 2.99
CA ARG A 7 -3.66 -12.95 3.55
C ARG A 7 -4.03 -11.55 3.13
N THR A 8 -3.09 -10.61 3.17
CA THR A 8 -3.32 -9.23 2.68
C THR A 8 -3.71 -9.24 1.21
N LYS A 9 -3.02 -10.01 0.35
CA LYS A 9 -3.37 -10.14 -1.07
C LYS A 9 -4.78 -10.69 -1.29
N GLN A 10 -5.18 -11.69 -0.51
CA GLN A 10 -6.53 -12.25 -0.58
C GLN A 10 -7.58 -11.22 -0.16
N TYR A 11 -7.35 -10.51 0.95
CA TYR A 11 -8.23 -9.44 1.42
C TYR A 11 -8.41 -8.34 0.37
N LEU A 12 -7.32 -7.86 -0.22
CA LEU A 12 -7.36 -6.82 -1.24
C LEU A 12 -8.17 -7.26 -2.47
N ARG A 13 -7.93 -8.47 -2.98
CA ARG A 13 -8.70 -9.02 -4.11
C ARG A 13 -10.18 -9.15 -3.80
N LYS A 14 -10.53 -9.63 -2.60
CA LYS A 14 -11.93 -9.78 -2.18
C LYS A 14 -12.67 -8.43 -2.15
N ASN A 15 -11.96 -7.33 -1.88
CA ASN A 15 -12.53 -5.99 -1.84
C ASN A 15 -12.37 -5.21 -3.16
N GLY A 16 -11.97 -5.89 -4.25
CA GLY A 16 -11.86 -5.29 -5.58
C GLY A 16 -10.64 -4.40 -5.78
N PHE A 17 -9.58 -4.60 -5.01
CA PHE A 17 -8.29 -3.94 -5.23
C PHE A 17 -7.43 -4.80 -6.16
N TYR A 18 -6.86 -4.14 -7.16
CA TYR A 18 -5.81 -4.69 -7.99
C TYR A 18 -4.45 -4.41 -7.36
N TYR A 19 -3.45 -5.20 -7.74
CA TYR A 19 -2.10 -4.97 -7.26
C TYR A 19 -1.05 -5.35 -8.30
N LYS A 20 0.12 -4.71 -8.18
CA LYS A 20 1.30 -4.99 -8.97
C LYS A 20 2.52 -5.14 -8.04
N LYS A 21 3.29 -6.20 -8.30
CA LYS A 21 4.58 -6.43 -7.64
C LYS A 21 5.68 -5.67 -8.37
N GLU A 22 6.53 -5.02 -7.60
CA GLU A 22 7.77 -4.40 -8.06
C GLU A 22 8.89 -4.80 -7.10
N TYR A 23 9.99 -5.31 -7.62
CA TYR A 23 11.10 -5.80 -6.81
C TYR A 23 12.31 -4.89 -6.96
N MET A 24 12.98 -4.59 -5.84
CA MET A 24 14.18 -3.78 -5.84
C MET A 24 15.24 -4.45 -4.95
N ARG A 25 16.46 -4.62 -5.49
CA ARG A 25 17.66 -4.93 -4.69
C ARG A 25 18.45 -3.64 -4.49
N PRO A 26 18.40 -3.01 -3.31
CA PRO A 26 19.27 -1.88 -3.03
C PRO A 26 20.72 -2.36 -2.98
N LEU A 27 21.64 -1.57 -3.51
CA LEU A 27 23.07 -1.90 -3.50
C LEU A 27 23.70 -1.76 -2.10
N MET A 28 23.15 -0.85 -1.27
CA MET A 28 23.78 -0.40 -0.02
C MET A 28 23.12 -0.93 1.26
N THR A 29 22.01 -1.68 1.18
CA THR A 29 21.34 -2.20 2.38
C THR A 29 21.26 -3.72 2.36
N PRO A 30 21.49 -4.39 3.51
CA PRO A 30 21.42 -5.85 3.59
C PRO A 30 19.98 -6.38 3.38
N ASP A 31 18.98 -5.52 3.61
CA ASP A 31 17.57 -5.86 3.43
C ASP A 31 17.15 -5.81 1.97
N ASN A 32 16.44 -6.85 1.55
CA ASN A 32 15.75 -6.86 0.27
C ASN A 32 14.46 -6.08 0.39
N ILE A 33 14.11 -5.34 -0.67
CA ILE A 33 12.90 -4.53 -0.69
C ILE A 33 11.92 -5.08 -1.73
N TYR A 34 10.72 -5.37 -1.27
CA TYR A 34 9.60 -5.72 -2.11
C TYR A 34 8.58 -4.58 -2.05
N ILE A 35 8.26 -4.00 -3.20
CA ILE A 35 7.26 -2.94 -3.31
C ILE A 35 6.00 -3.55 -3.93
N PHE A 36 4.87 -3.26 -3.32
CA PHE A 36 3.57 -3.71 -3.75
C PHE A 36 2.67 -2.51 -3.92
N LYS A 37 2.38 -2.18 -5.17
CA LYS A 37 1.45 -1.11 -5.52
C LYS A 37 0.04 -1.68 -5.60
N PHE A 38 -0.95 -0.99 -5.05
CA PHE A 38 -2.35 -1.46 -5.05
C PHE A 38 -3.36 -0.32 -5.12
N GLY A 39 -4.58 -0.64 -5.53
CA GLY A 39 -5.70 0.30 -5.63
C GLY A 39 -6.85 -0.25 -6.50
N ARG A 40 -8.00 0.43 -6.49
CA ARG A 40 -9.20 -0.03 -7.23
C ARG A 40 -9.20 0.43 -8.69
N LYS A 41 -8.89 1.71 -8.93
CA LYS A 41 -8.80 2.30 -10.29
C LYS A 41 -7.35 2.56 -10.67
N GLN A 42 -6.60 3.25 -9.81
CA GLN A 42 -5.18 3.55 -9.97
C GLN A 42 -4.37 2.89 -8.86
N LEU A 43 -3.11 2.54 -9.12
CA LEU A 43 -2.25 1.79 -8.19
C LEU A 43 -1.37 2.73 -7.33
N ASP A 44 -2.03 3.66 -6.64
CA ASP A 44 -1.36 4.77 -5.97
C ASP A 44 -0.95 4.45 -4.53
N ASN A 45 -1.59 3.43 -3.94
CA ASN A 45 -1.23 2.93 -2.62
C ASN A 45 -0.03 1.99 -2.72
N ARG A 46 0.86 2.03 -1.72
CA ARG A 46 2.11 1.24 -1.73
C ARG A 46 2.30 0.54 -0.38
N LEU A 47 2.71 -0.72 -0.45
CA LEU A 47 3.29 -1.48 0.65
C LEU A 47 4.76 -1.73 0.34
N ILE A 48 5.65 -1.27 1.21
CA ILE A 48 7.10 -1.47 1.12
C ILE A 48 7.47 -2.49 2.18
N ILE A 49 7.84 -3.69 1.75
CA ILE A 49 8.21 -4.78 2.63
C ILE A 49 9.73 -4.93 2.62
N ARG A 50 10.33 -4.71 3.78
CA ARG A 50 11.74 -5.03 4.01
C ARG A 50 11.83 -6.44 4.56
N TYR A 51 12.64 -7.27 3.92
CA TYR A 51 12.84 -8.64 4.36
C TYR A 51 14.30 -9.06 4.26
N SER A 52 14.68 -9.94 5.19
CA SER A 52 15.97 -10.58 5.24
C SER A 52 15.84 -12.08 4.94
N HIS A 53 16.96 -12.72 4.61
CA HIS A 53 17.02 -14.18 4.55
C HIS A 53 17.71 -14.69 5.81
N LYS A 54 17.09 -15.66 6.48
CA LYS A 54 17.77 -16.43 7.53
C LYS A 54 18.85 -17.30 6.91
N TRP A 55 19.79 -17.77 7.73
CA TRP A 55 20.81 -18.73 7.32
C TRP A 55 20.22 -20.01 6.70
N THR A 56 19.00 -20.40 7.10
CA THR A 56 18.22 -21.50 6.50
C THR A 56 17.58 -21.16 5.15
N GLY A 57 17.85 -19.99 4.57
CA GLY A 57 17.26 -19.48 3.33
C GLY A 57 15.83 -18.93 3.46
N ARG A 58 15.17 -19.13 4.61
CA ARG A 58 13.80 -18.65 4.85
C ARG A 58 13.74 -17.13 4.91
N GLN A 59 12.79 -16.54 4.19
CA GLN A 59 12.53 -15.10 4.26
C GLN A 59 11.92 -14.74 5.61
N ARG A 60 12.40 -13.65 6.20
CA ARG A 60 11.86 -13.02 7.41
C ARG A 60 11.46 -11.59 7.05
N ILE A 61 10.18 -11.26 7.24
CA ILE A 61 9.73 -9.87 7.18
C ILE A 61 10.32 -9.15 8.39
N ASN A 62 11.00 -8.04 8.12
CA ASN A 62 11.55 -7.17 9.16
C ASN A 62 10.57 -6.01 9.42
N GLU A 63 10.03 -5.44 8.34
CA GLU A 63 9.20 -4.24 8.39
C GLU A 63 8.24 -4.20 7.19
N ILE A 64 7.04 -3.67 7.41
CA ILE A 64 6.06 -3.37 6.37
C ILE A 64 5.61 -1.91 6.51
N ASP A 65 6.01 -1.06 5.57
CA ASP A 65 5.59 0.34 5.49
C ASP A 65 4.40 0.47 4.53
N LEU A 66 3.26 0.91 5.06
CA LEU A 66 2.04 1.22 4.32
C LEU A 66 1.96 2.72 4.05
N ARG A 67 1.85 3.03 2.77
CA ARG A 67 1.65 4.38 2.25
C ARG A 67 0.38 4.41 1.41
N LEU A 68 -0.68 4.98 1.97
CA LEU A 68 -1.90 5.24 1.23
C LEU A 68 -1.79 6.59 0.50
N HIS A 69 -2.40 6.68 -0.67
CA HIS A 69 -2.45 7.91 -1.45
C HIS A 69 -3.14 9.03 -0.64
N LYS A 70 -2.60 10.26 -0.66
CA LYS A 70 -3.07 11.39 0.18
C LYS A 70 -3.05 11.14 1.70
N GLN A 71 -2.36 10.10 2.18
CA GLN A 71 -2.15 9.89 3.61
C GLN A 71 -1.03 10.81 4.14
N LYS A 72 -1.32 11.58 5.18
CA LYS A 72 -0.34 12.49 5.82
C LYS A 72 0.76 11.76 6.59
N HIS A 73 0.40 10.69 7.30
CA HIS A 73 1.32 9.93 8.15
C HIS A 73 1.30 8.45 7.76
N PRO A 74 2.32 7.97 7.03
CA PRO A 74 2.51 6.55 6.75
C PRO A 74 2.52 5.71 8.04
N ARG A 75 2.16 4.43 7.92
CA ARG A 75 2.17 3.50 9.05
C ARG A 75 3.12 2.35 8.80
N VAL A 76 3.84 1.97 9.84
CA VAL A 76 4.81 0.89 9.81
C VAL A 76 4.34 -0.24 10.70
N PHE A 77 4.41 -1.46 10.20
CA PHE A 77 3.98 -2.69 10.87
C PHE A 77 5.11 -3.70 10.92
N ARG A 78 5.12 -4.53 11.96
CA ARG A 78 6.12 -5.60 12.12
C ARG A 78 5.64 -6.92 11.51
N THR A 79 4.33 -7.13 11.49
CA THR A 79 3.73 -8.39 11.04
C THR A 79 2.61 -8.18 10.02
N GLU A 80 2.34 -9.21 9.21
CA GLU A 80 1.20 -9.21 8.29
C GLU A 80 -0.14 -9.12 9.02
N ALA A 81 -0.22 -9.66 10.24
CA ALA A 81 -1.45 -9.64 11.04
C ALA A 81 -1.83 -8.21 11.43
N GLU A 82 -0.88 -7.43 11.97
CA GLU A 82 -1.07 -6.01 12.31
C GLU A 82 -1.48 -5.18 11.09
N LEU A 83 -0.81 -5.40 9.94
CA LEU A 83 -1.16 -4.74 8.69
C LEU A 83 -2.60 -5.08 8.29
N LEU A 84 -2.95 -6.37 8.34
CA LEU A 84 -4.26 -6.82 7.88
C LEU A 84 -5.38 -6.26 8.75
N GLU A 85 -5.20 -6.25 10.07
CA GLU A 85 -6.14 -5.65 11.02
C GLU A 85 -6.34 -4.17 10.69
N TYR A 86 -5.26 -3.41 10.50
CA TYR A 86 -5.35 -2.00 10.12
C TYR A 86 -6.12 -1.78 8.81
N LEU A 87 -5.83 -2.60 7.78
CA LEU A 87 -6.49 -2.49 6.48
C LEU A 87 -7.98 -2.88 6.55
N GLN A 88 -8.35 -3.82 7.42
CA GLN A 88 -9.74 -4.21 7.64
C GLN A 88 -10.54 -3.07 8.30
N THR A 89 -9.92 -2.38 9.25
CA THR A 89 -10.58 -1.30 10.00
C THR A 89 -10.65 0.01 9.22
N HIS A 90 -9.62 0.37 8.45
CA HIS A 90 -9.48 1.75 7.96
C HIS A 90 -9.45 1.92 6.44
N LEU A 91 -9.23 0.87 5.66
CA LEU A 91 -8.95 1.04 4.23
C LEU A 91 -10.17 1.59 3.46
N MET A 92 -11.38 1.08 3.73
CA MET A 92 -12.58 1.50 3.00
C MET A 92 -12.95 2.95 3.31
N ASP A 93 -12.93 3.33 4.59
CA ASP A 93 -13.22 4.69 5.04
C ASP A 93 -12.22 5.69 4.46
N HIS A 94 -10.94 5.31 4.41
CA HIS A 94 -9.90 6.13 3.80
C HIS A 94 -10.15 6.36 2.31
N GLU A 95 -10.50 5.31 1.55
CA GLU A 95 -10.78 5.43 0.12
C GLU A 95 -12.03 6.28 -0.15
N ALA A 96 -13.08 6.15 0.67
CA ALA A 96 -14.27 6.98 0.55
C ALA A 96 -13.94 8.48 0.74
N ARG A 97 -13.16 8.80 1.78
CA ARG A 97 -12.72 10.17 2.06
C ARG A 97 -11.89 10.75 0.92
N VAL A 98 -10.91 9.99 0.42
CA VAL A 98 -10.06 10.42 -0.70
C VAL A 98 -10.88 10.65 -1.97
N HIS A 99 -11.88 9.82 -2.24
CA HIS A 99 -12.74 10.00 -3.41
C HIS A 99 -13.55 11.30 -3.31
N SER A 100 -14.18 11.57 -2.16
CA SER A 100 -14.93 12.82 -1.95
C SER A 100 -14.08 14.09 -2.05
N GLU A 101 -12.85 14.06 -1.52
CA GLU A 101 -11.92 15.20 -1.60
C GLU A 101 -11.49 15.47 -3.06
N THR A 102 -11.31 14.41 -3.85
CA THR A 102 -10.90 14.53 -5.26
C THR A 102 -12.03 15.09 -6.13
N ASP A 103 -13.29 14.69 -5.86
CA ASP A 103 -14.46 15.20 -6.58
C ASP A 103 -14.75 16.68 -6.25
N GLN A 104 -14.43 17.13 -5.04
CA GLN A 104 -14.55 18.55 -4.65
C GLN A 104 -13.48 19.42 -5.33
N GLN A 105 -12.22 18.97 -5.33
CA GLN A 105 -11.12 19.68 -6.02
C GLN A 105 -11.38 19.82 -7.52
N GLY A 106 -11.85 18.75 -8.17
CA GLY A 106 -12.19 18.80 -9.60
C GLY A 106 -13.30 19.81 -9.93
N LYS A 107 -14.24 20.06 -9.01
CA LYS A 107 -15.31 21.06 -9.21
C LYS A 107 -14.81 22.49 -9.02
N GLU A 108 -13.97 22.74 -8.01
CA GLU A 108 -13.38 24.06 -7.75
C GLU A 108 -12.42 24.50 -8.87
N GLU A 109 -11.65 23.57 -9.44
CA GLU A 109 -10.75 23.87 -10.56
C GLU A 109 -11.53 24.23 -11.85
N VAL A 110 -12.65 23.54 -12.13
CA VAL A 110 -13.51 23.86 -13.28
C VAL A 110 -14.24 25.20 -13.12
N SER A 111 -14.69 25.54 -11.91
CA SER A 111 -15.32 26.85 -11.66
C SER A 111 -14.33 28.01 -11.78
N ASN A 112 -13.10 27.84 -11.30
CA ASN A 112 -12.08 28.88 -11.34
C ASN A 112 -11.39 28.99 -12.71
N GLY A 113 -11.37 27.92 -13.50
CA GLY A 113 -10.83 27.90 -14.86
C GLY A 113 -11.73 28.58 -15.91
N ALA A 114 -13.04 28.67 -15.66
CA ALA A 114 -14.01 29.28 -16.57
C ALA A 114 -14.06 30.83 -16.49
N SER A 115 -13.28 31.46 -15.61
CA SER A 115 -13.21 32.92 -15.44
C SER A 115 -11.96 33.58 -16.04
N LYS A 116 -11.27 32.93 -16.99
CA LYS A 116 -10.16 33.52 -17.75
C LYS A 116 -10.42 33.55 -19.25
#